data_AF-A0A6M2AYL5-F1
#
_entry.id   AF-A0A6M2AYL5-F1
#
_cell.length_a   1.000
_cell.length_b   1.000
_cell.length_c   1.000
_cell.angle_alpha   90.00
_cell.angle_beta   90.00
_cell.angle_gamma   90.00
#
_symmetry.space_group_name_H-M   'P 1'
#
loop_
_entity.id
_entity.type
_entity.pdbx_description
1 polymer ?
#
loop_
_entity_poly.entity_id
_entity_poly.type
_entity_poly.pdbx_seq_one_letter_code
_entity_poly.pdbx_strand_id
1 'polypeptide(L)'
;MEELNNNNNLQKLRIIKTARDTESINKAAKSGLKPLIKKVEPSARIRSKYSVVQNKKTGEINVQNDYRYGYNSRENKDFETVIDWTFYYPYSFKSPFAAYLIPKDIKIGERVLIEDLIEDYIGAKWNQGDTFRLESCEAIWNGTDLEIQYDHKINISNLIG
;
A
#
# COMPACT_ATOMS: atom_id res chain seq x y z
N MET A 1 -20.54 -8.80 10.17
CA MET A 1 -19.57 -9.31 9.18
C MET A 1 -19.80 -8.51 7.93
N GLU A 2 -19.07 -7.41 7.77
CA GLU A 2 -19.23 -6.49 6.64
C GLU A 2 -18.65 -7.10 5.37
N GLU A 3 -19.53 -7.35 4.40
CA GLU A 3 -19.19 -7.49 2.99
C GLU A 3 -18.75 -6.11 2.47
N LEU A 4 -17.47 -5.94 2.18
CA LEU A 4 -16.97 -4.79 1.43
C LEU A 4 -16.40 -5.24 0.08
N ASN A 5 -17.21 -4.98 -0.95
CA ASN A 5 -16.87 -4.71 -2.35
C ASN A 5 -16.03 -5.74 -3.12
N ASN A 6 -16.75 -6.74 -3.64
CA ASN A 6 -16.28 -7.68 -4.67
C ASN A 6 -16.64 -7.20 -6.11
N ASN A 7 -16.60 -5.90 -6.38
CA ASN A 7 -17.21 -5.30 -7.59
C ASN A 7 -16.25 -4.91 -8.73
N ASN A 8 -15.02 -5.41 -8.76
CA ASN A 8 -14.10 -5.16 -9.89
C ASN A 8 -13.53 -6.43 -10.54
N ASN A 9 -14.05 -7.63 -10.23
CA ASN A 9 -13.58 -8.86 -10.86
C ASN A 9 -14.53 -9.32 -11.98
N LEU A 10 -14.64 -8.50 -13.04
CA LEU A 10 -15.46 -8.79 -14.23
C LEU A 10 -15.11 -10.14 -14.90
N GLN A 11 -13.90 -10.67 -14.66
CA GLN A 11 -13.42 -11.94 -15.22
C GLN A 11 -13.55 -13.14 -14.26
N LYS A 12 -14.14 -13.00 -13.05
CA LYS A 12 -14.21 -14.07 -12.03
C LYS A 12 -12.86 -14.76 -11.79
N LEU A 13 -11.76 -13.99 -11.75
CA LEU A 13 -10.44 -14.53 -11.47
C LEU A 13 -10.37 -15.12 -10.07
N ARG A 14 -9.63 -16.23 -9.92
CA ARG A 14 -9.30 -16.78 -8.61
C ARG A 14 -8.53 -15.74 -7.79
N ILE A 15 -8.90 -15.59 -6.53
CA ILE A 15 -8.26 -14.63 -5.62
C ILE A 15 -7.11 -15.31 -4.87
N ILE A 16 -5.92 -14.70 -4.91
CA ILE A 16 -4.76 -15.06 -4.08
C ILE A 16 -4.69 -14.09 -2.91
N LYS A 17 -4.70 -14.67 -1.71
CA LYS A 17 -4.60 -13.94 -0.45
C LYS A 17 -3.15 -13.72 -0.03
N THR A 18 -2.94 -12.72 0.81
CA THR A 18 -1.62 -12.40 1.38
C THR A 18 -1.63 -12.55 2.90
N ALA A 19 -0.62 -13.23 3.43
CA ALA A 19 -0.39 -13.33 4.87
C ALA A 19 0.85 -12.51 5.26
N ARG A 20 0.72 -11.60 6.24
CA ARG A 20 1.78 -10.66 6.66
C ARG A 20 2.40 -10.94 8.02
N ASP A 21 2.11 -12.11 8.59
CA ASP A 21 2.76 -12.60 9.80
C ASP A 21 2.95 -14.11 9.80
N THR A 22 3.91 -14.53 10.62
CA THR A 22 4.33 -15.93 10.77
C THR A 22 3.17 -16.86 11.13
N GLU A 23 2.26 -16.42 12.00
CA GLU A 23 1.13 -17.24 12.44
C GLU A 23 0.18 -17.55 11.28
N SER A 24 -0.22 -16.51 10.53
CA SER A 24 -1.11 -16.61 9.39
C SER A 24 -0.49 -17.43 8.25
N ILE A 25 0.81 -17.23 7.99
CA ILE A 25 1.57 -18.01 7.01
C ILE A 25 1.58 -19.49 7.38
N ASN A 26 1.90 -19.81 8.63
CA ASN A 26 1.95 -21.19 9.12
C ASN A 26 0.56 -21.85 9.14
N LYS A 27 -0.49 -21.10 9.49
CA LYS A 27 -1.87 -21.58 9.46
C LYS A 27 -2.28 -21.97 8.04
N ALA A 28 -1.96 -21.12 7.05
CA ALA A 28 -2.22 -21.40 5.64
C ALA A 28 -1.43 -22.61 5.12
N ALA A 29 -0.16 -22.75 5.53
CA ALA A 29 0.64 -23.92 5.20
C ALA A 29 0.01 -25.22 5.74
N LYS A 30 -0.43 -25.20 7.00
CA LYS A 30 -1.10 -26.34 7.65
C LYS A 30 -2.43 -26.69 7.00
N SER A 31 -3.15 -25.71 6.45
CA SER A 31 -4.38 -25.95 5.68
C SER A 31 -4.11 -26.44 4.25
N GLY A 32 -2.84 -26.63 3.86
CA GLY A 32 -2.44 -27.15 2.57
C GLY A 32 -2.19 -26.09 1.49
N LEU A 33 -2.22 -24.80 1.79
CA LEU A 33 -1.74 -23.80 0.83
C LEU A 33 -0.20 -23.81 0.79
N LYS A 34 0.39 -23.41 -0.32
CA LYS A 34 1.84 -23.19 -0.45
C LYS A 34 2.12 -21.70 -0.23
N PRO A 35 2.73 -21.29 0.90
CA PRO A 35 3.13 -19.90 1.07
C PRO A 35 4.30 -19.58 0.15
N LEU A 36 4.12 -18.61 -0.73
CA LEU A 36 5.17 -18.03 -1.58
C LEU A 36 5.71 -16.81 -0.86
N ILE A 37 6.82 -16.99 -0.14
CA ILE A 37 7.41 -15.98 0.73
C ILE A 37 8.10 -14.89 -0.11
N LYS A 38 7.86 -13.64 0.26
CA LYS A 38 8.44 -12.44 -0.34
C LYS A 38 8.96 -11.52 0.75
N LYS A 39 10.07 -10.85 0.46
CA LYS A 39 10.55 -9.75 1.28
C LYS A 39 9.66 -8.53 1.05
N VAL A 40 9.38 -7.79 2.12
CA VAL A 40 8.73 -6.47 2.01
C VAL A 40 9.84 -5.43 1.82
N GLU A 41 9.81 -4.72 0.68
CA GLU A 41 10.81 -3.71 0.34
C GLU A 41 10.13 -2.37 0.07
N PRO A 42 10.17 -1.44 1.05
CA PRO A 42 9.61 -0.11 0.88
C PRO A 42 10.24 0.64 -0.29
N SER A 43 9.40 1.14 -1.19
CA SER A 43 9.85 1.97 -2.30
C SER A 43 9.89 3.44 -1.90
N ALA A 44 11.03 4.11 -2.12
CA ALA A 44 11.14 5.56 -1.95
C ALA A 44 10.21 6.37 -2.88
N ARG A 45 9.62 5.72 -3.89
CA ARG A 45 8.61 6.30 -4.79
C ARG A 45 7.21 6.28 -4.21
N ILE A 46 6.98 5.57 -3.10
CA ILE A 46 5.75 5.58 -2.33
C ILE A 46 6.01 6.48 -1.14
N ARG A 47 5.28 7.59 -1.09
CA ARG A 47 5.52 8.64 -0.11
C ARG A 47 4.30 9.49 0.11
N SER A 48 4.12 9.92 1.35
CA SER A 48 3.17 10.95 1.72
C SER A 48 3.90 12.17 2.28
N LYS A 49 3.40 13.36 1.97
CA LYS A 49 3.95 14.62 2.45
C LYS A 49 3.42 14.94 3.84
N TYR A 50 4.26 15.56 4.65
CA TYR A 50 3.83 16.13 5.92
C TYR A 50 4.68 17.35 6.31
N SER A 51 4.13 18.17 7.18
CA SER A 51 4.85 19.19 7.96
C SER A 51 4.34 19.17 9.39
N VAL A 52 5.21 19.48 10.35
CA VAL A 52 4.85 19.56 11.76
C VAL A 52 5.05 20.98 12.26
N VAL A 53 3.99 21.50 12.86
CA VAL A 53 4.01 22.78 13.57
C VAL A 53 3.75 22.58 15.04
N GLN A 54 4.29 23.47 15.85
CA GLN A 54 4.14 23.42 17.30
C GLN A 54 3.68 24.77 17.82
N ASN A 55 2.70 24.75 18.72
CA ASN A 55 2.27 25.94 19.43
C ASN A 55 3.36 26.36 20.43
N LYS A 56 3.84 27.59 20.33
CA LYS A 56 4.95 28.12 21.14
C LYS A 56 4.62 28.25 22.62
N LYS A 57 3.33 28.33 22.98
CA LYS A 57 2.85 28.52 24.36
C LYS A 57 2.51 27.19 25.03
N THR A 58 1.78 26.32 24.33
CA THR A 58 1.28 25.06 24.91
C THR A 58 2.21 23.88 24.64
N GLY A 59 3.04 23.95 23.60
CA GLY A 59 3.87 22.84 23.14
C GLY A 59 3.09 21.78 22.34
N GLU A 60 1.79 21.95 22.12
CA GLU A 60 0.98 21.04 21.30
C GLU A 60 1.39 21.09 19.84
N ILE A 61 1.33 19.95 19.17
CA ILE A 61 1.70 19.83 17.76
C ILE A 61 0.48 19.69 16.84
N ASN A 62 0.63 20.11 15.60
CA ASN A 62 -0.31 19.83 14.53
C ASN A 62 0.47 19.30 13.30
N VAL A 63 -0.03 18.21 12.72
CA VAL A 63 0.56 17.59 11.53
C VAL A 63 -0.28 17.98 10.32
N GLN A 64 0.36 18.61 9.35
CA GLN A 64 -0.25 19.08 8.10
C GLN A 64 0.10 18.13 6.96
N ASN A 65 -0.89 17.72 6.17
CA ASN A 65 -0.71 16.81 5.03
C ASN A 65 -1.19 17.41 3.68
N ASP A 66 -1.71 18.63 3.71
CA ASP A 66 -2.15 19.39 2.54
C ASP A 66 -1.46 20.76 2.54
N TYR A 67 -0.84 21.14 1.42
CA TYR A 67 -0.10 22.41 1.30
C TYR A 67 -0.97 23.65 1.52
N ARG A 68 -2.30 23.50 1.45
CA ARG A 68 -3.25 24.59 1.63
C ARG A 68 -3.55 24.90 3.09
N TYR A 69 -3.10 24.08 4.05
CA TYR A 69 -3.28 24.40 5.47
C TYR A 69 -2.44 25.62 5.88
N GLY A 70 -3.10 26.55 6.58
CA GLY A 70 -2.55 27.88 6.89
C GLY A 70 -1.99 28.05 8.31
N TYR A 71 -1.66 26.98 9.04
CA TYR A 71 -1.11 27.11 10.40
C TYR A 71 0.24 27.82 10.45
N ASN A 72 1.02 27.75 9.36
CA ASN A 72 2.26 28.50 9.16
C ASN A 72 2.06 29.79 8.34
N SER A 73 0.82 30.26 8.17
CA SER A 73 0.60 31.55 7.52
C SER A 73 1.27 32.66 8.32
N ARG A 74 1.73 33.73 7.65
CA ARG A 74 2.31 34.91 8.31
C ARG A 74 1.40 35.55 9.37
N GLU A 75 0.11 35.21 9.34
CA GLU A 75 -0.93 35.70 10.23
C GLU A 75 -1.02 34.89 11.54
N ASN A 76 -0.62 33.60 11.56
CA ASN A 76 -0.69 32.75 12.75
C ASN A 76 0.66 32.67 13.48
N LYS A 77 0.94 33.66 14.33
CA LYS A 77 2.23 33.80 15.06
C LYS A 77 2.40 32.83 16.23
N ASP A 78 1.33 32.19 16.67
CA ASP A 78 1.33 31.29 17.84
C ASP A 78 2.02 29.96 17.55
N PHE A 79 2.20 29.61 16.27
CA PHE A 79 2.87 28.38 15.84
C PHE A 79 4.26 28.67 15.25
N GLU A 80 5.13 27.67 15.34
CA GLU A 80 6.37 27.58 14.56
C GLU A 80 6.46 26.24 13.83
N THR A 81 7.13 26.26 12.68
CA THR A 81 7.46 25.04 11.94
C THR A 81 8.63 24.34 12.62
N VAL A 82 8.39 23.12 13.09
CA VAL A 82 9.44 22.27 13.69
C VAL A 82 10.01 21.32 12.65
N ILE A 83 9.16 20.82 11.75
CA ILE A 83 9.56 20.03 10.58
C ILE A 83 8.92 20.67 9.36
N ASP A 84 9.75 21.20 8.46
CA ASP A 84 9.30 21.71 7.17
C ASP A 84 8.80 20.57 6.28
N TRP A 85 8.07 20.91 5.21
CA TRP A 85 7.49 19.96 4.30
C TRP A 85 8.51 18.93 3.80
N THR A 86 8.26 17.69 4.16
CA THR A 86 9.07 16.55 3.77
C THR A 86 8.18 15.34 3.50
N PHE A 87 8.81 14.23 3.12
CA PHE A 87 8.13 13.01 2.73
C PHE A 87 8.52 11.85 3.64
N TYR A 88 7.56 10.95 3.88
CA TYR A 88 7.79 9.68 4.57
C TYR A 88 7.07 8.54 3.85
N TYR A 89 7.50 7.31 4.12
CA TYR A 89 6.80 6.12 3.65
C TYR A 89 5.57 5.86 4.54
N PRO A 90 4.33 5.92 4.01
CA PRO A 90 3.13 5.98 4.84
C PRO A 90 2.59 4.62 5.30
N TYR A 91 3.20 3.51 4.88
CA TYR A 91 2.73 2.17 5.22
C TYR A 91 3.63 1.53 6.27
N SER A 92 3.01 0.76 7.17
CA SER A 92 3.71 -0.06 8.16
C SER A 92 3.17 -1.48 8.07
N PHE A 93 4.07 -2.45 8.06
CA PHE A 93 3.72 -3.88 8.00
C PHE A 93 4.21 -4.58 9.25
N LYS A 94 3.43 -5.57 9.70
CA LYS A 94 3.70 -6.35 10.91
C LYS A 94 5.03 -7.11 10.84
N SER A 95 5.44 -7.53 9.65
CA SER A 95 6.67 -8.29 9.43
C SER A 95 7.44 -7.73 8.22
N PRO A 96 8.77 -7.87 8.18
CA PRO A 96 9.60 -7.50 7.02
C PRO A 96 9.48 -8.49 5.84
N PHE A 97 8.53 -9.42 5.93
CA PHE A 97 8.22 -10.43 4.92
C PHE A 97 6.71 -10.68 4.91
N ALA A 98 6.21 -11.22 3.81
CA ALA A 98 4.83 -11.66 3.65
C ALA A 98 4.80 -12.87 2.72
N ALA A 99 3.64 -13.49 2.55
CA ALA A 99 3.48 -14.60 1.64
C ALA A 99 2.20 -14.51 0.83
N TYR A 100 2.29 -14.79 -0.47
CA TYR A 100 1.11 -15.15 -1.25
C TYR A 100 0.71 -16.58 -0.94
N LEU A 101 -0.58 -16.80 -0.72
CA LEU A 101 -1.12 -18.11 -0.34
C LEU A 101 -1.57 -18.88 -1.58
N ILE A 102 -0.67 -19.70 -2.12
CA ILE A 102 -0.88 -20.38 -3.41
C ILE A 102 -1.66 -21.69 -3.22
N PRO A 103 -2.82 -21.87 -3.87
CA PRO A 103 -3.54 -23.14 -3.86
C PRO A 103 -2.76 -24.24 -4.58
N LYS A 104 -2.84 -25.49 -4.09
CA LYS A 104 -2.10 -26.63 -4.70
C LYS A 104 -2.53 -26.94 -6.12
N ASP A 105 -3.76 -26.60 -6.48
CA ASP A 105 -4.38 -26.95 -7.76
C ASP A 105 -4.14 -25.89 -8.85
N ILE A 106 -3.49 -24.76 -8.53
CA ILE A 106 -3.18 -23.68 -9.49
C ILE A 106 -2.42 -24.21 -10.70
N LYS A 107 -2.75 -23.71 -11.90
CA LYS A 107 -2.12 -24.15 -13.16
C LYS A 107 -1.11 -23.12 -13.67
N ILE A 108 -0.05 -23.60 -14.31
CA ILE A 108 0.88 -22.72 -15.03
C ILE A 108 0.08 -21.99 -16.11
N GLY A 109 0.28 -20.67 -16.21
CA GLY A 109 -0.48 -19.78 -17.08
C GLY A 109 -1.82 -19.32 -16.50
N GLU A 110 -2.21 -19.77 -15.29
CA GLU A 110 -3.44 -19.32 -14.66
C GLU A 110 -3.32 -17.84 -14.26
N ARG A 111 -4.27 -17.04 -14.75
CA ARG A 111 -4.44 -15.64 -14.38
C ARG A 111 -5.26 -15.56 -13.10
N VAL A 112 -4.73 -14.83 -12.13
CA VAL A 112 -5.31 -14.68 -10.79
C VAL A 112 -5.35 -13.21 -10.39
N LEU A 113 -6.19 -12.87 -9.43
CA LEU A 113 -6.21 -11.56 -8.79
C LEU A 113 -5.53 -11.65 -7.42
N ILE A 114 -4.52 -10.81 -7.18
CA ILE A 114 -3.93 -10.64 -5.86
C ILE A 114 -4.68 -9.52 -5.14
N GLU A 115 -5.28 -9.81 -3.99
CA GLU A 115 -6.08 -8.84 -3.23
C GLU A 115 -5.21 -7.82 -2.46
N ASP A 116 -4.04 -8.25 -2.01
CA ASP A 116 -3.13 -7.45 -1.17
C ASP A 116 -1.67 -7.63 -1.66
N LEU A 117 -1.21 -6.76 -2.53
CA LEU A 117 0.08 -6.83 -3.20
C LEU A 117 1.24 -6.62 -2.20
N ILE A 118 2.29 -7.43 -2.26
CA ILE A 118 3.44 -7.31 -1.35
C ILE A 118 4.38 -6.22 -1.85
N GLU A 119 4.59 -6.15 -3.17
CA GLU A 119 5.47 -5.20 -3.83
C GLU A 119 4.88 -3.78 -3.88
N ASP A 120 5.77 -2.79 -3.82
CA ASP A 120 5.39 -1.37 -3.85
C ASP A 120 5.31 -0.81 -5.27
N TYR A 121 4.26 -1.21 -5.98
CA TYR A 121 3.86 -0.53 -7.21
C TYR A 121 3.04 0.73 -6.88
N ILE A 122 3.14 1.77 -7.72
CA ILE A 122 2.32 2.97 -7.55
C ILE A 122 0.92 2.69 -8.07
N GLY A 123 -0.10 2.84 -7.22
CA GLY A 123 -1.52 2.71 -7.59
C GLY A 123 -2.25 4.05 -7.67
N ALA A 124 -1.75 5.07 -6.98
CA ALA A 124 -2.31 6.41 -7.07
C ALA A 124 -1.26 7.50 -6.91
N LYS A 125 -1.52 8.65 -7.52
CA LYS A 125 -0.74 9.88 -7.37
C LYS A 125 -1.68 11.02 -7.05
N TRP A 126 -1.36 11.80 -6.03
CA TRP A 126 -2.02 13.08 -5.79
C TRP A 126 -1.23 14.19 -6.48
N ASN A 127 -1.92 15.13 -7.14
CA ASN A 127 -1.30 16.27 -7.82
C ASN A 127 -0.45 17.17 -6.89
N GLN A 128 -0.55 17.01 -5.57
CA GLN A 128 0.31 17.66 -4.58
C GLN A 128 1.58 16.86 -4.21
N GLY A 129 1.87 15.74 -4.88
CA GLY A 129 3.15 15.03 -4.76
C GLY A 129 3.12 13.70 -3.99
N ASP A 130 2.01 13.37 -3.32
CA ASP A 130 1.81 12.07 -2.68
C ASP A 130 1.66 10.93 -3.69
N THR A 131 2.10 9.76 -3.29
CA THR A 131 2.13 8.54 -4.11
C THR A 131 1.78 7.35 -3.23
N PHE A 132 0.75 6.61 -3.62
CA PHE A 132 0.17 5.54 -2.82
C PHE A 132 0.38 4.19 -3.48
N ARG A 133 0.50 3.15 -2.65
CA ARG A 133 0.73 1.78 -3.08
C ARG A 133 -0.49 1.25 -3.84
N LEU A 134 -0.24 0.49 -4.90
CA LEU A 134 -1.26 -0.33 -5.55
C LEU A 134 -1.66 -1.47 -4.61
N GLU A 135 -2.93 -1.52 -4.24
CA GLU A 135 -3.43 -2.52 -3.30
C GLU A 135 -3.56 -3.90 -3.93
N SER A 136 -4.13 -3.98 -5.13
CA SER A 136 -4.42 -5.23 -5.83
C SER A 136 -3.93 -5.19 -7.28
N CYS A 137 -3.54 -6.34 -7.81
CA CYS A 137 -3.11 -6.47 -9.20
C CYS A 137 -3.36 -7.89 -9.71
N GLU A 138 -3.56 -8.02 -11.02
CA GLU A 138 -3.57 -9.33 -11.66
C GLU A 138 -2.16 -9.91 -11.73
N ALA A 139 -2.05 -11.23 -11.67
CA ALA A 139 -0.80 -11.93 -11.87
C ALA A 139 -1.01 -13.23 -12.66
N ILE A 140 0.06 -13.72 -13.27
CA ILE A 140 0.07 -15.02 -13.96
C ILE A 140 1.00 -15.96 -13.19
N TRP A 141 0.52 -17.16 -12.85
CA TRP A 141 1.36 -18.17 -12.23
C TRP A 141 2.28 -18.83 -13.26
N ASN A 142 3.59 -18.73 -13.10
CA ASN A 142 4.56 -19.32 -14.05
C ASN A 142 5.05 -20.72 -13.63
N GLY A 143 4.51 -21.28 -12.54
CA GLY A 143 4.96 -22.55 -11.96
C GLY A 143 5.87 -22.40 -10.74
N THR A 144 6.47 -21.22 -10.57
CA THR A 144 7.38 -20.92 -9.46
C THR A 144 7.03 -19.65 -8.71
N ASP A 145 6.54 -18.64 -9.42
CA ASP A 145 6.24 -17.30 -8.92
C ASP A 145 4.99 -16.71 -9.59
N LEU A 146 4.49 -15.62 -9.03
CA LEU A 146 3.41 -14.80 -9.59
C LEU A 146 4.01 -13.64 -10.40
N GLU A 147 3.82 -13.68 -11.71
CA GLU A 147 4.22 -12.60 -12.61
C GLU A 147 3.19 -11.47 -12.57
N ILE A 148 3.49 -10.43 -11.81
CA ILE A 148 2.61 -9.27 -11.62
C ILE A 148 2.39 -8.54 -12.94
N GLN A 149 1.13 -8.38 -13.33
CA GLN A 149 0.72 -7.76 -14.60
C GLN A 149 0.50 -6.25 -14.42
N TYR A 150 1.47 -5.56 -13.81
CA TYR A 150 1.39 -4.13 -13.56
C TYR A 150 1.64 -3.32 -14.84
N ASP A 151 0.69 -2.46 -15.20
CA ASP A 151 0.83 -1.45 -16.23
C ASP A 151 0.56 -0.05 -15.65
N HIS A 152 1.59 0.80 -15.68
CA HIS A 152 1.51 2.17 -15.18
C HIS A 152 0.43 3.03 -15.88
N LYS A 153 0.02 2.68 -17.10
CA LYS A 153 -1.01 3.42 -17.85
C LYS A 153 -2.42 3.09 -17.39
N ILE A 154 -2.60 1.90 -16.82
CA ILE A 154 -3.91 1.34 -16.46
C ILE A 154 -4.10 1.36 -14.94
N ASN A 155 -3.06 1.03 -14.18
CA ASN A 155 -3.14 0.83 -12.75
C ASN A 155 -2.90 2.10 -11.92
N ILE A 156 -2.46 3.21 -12.52
CA ILE A 156 -2.25 4.47 -11.78
C ILE A 156 -3.49 5.35 -11.91
N SER A 157 -4.11 5.64 -10.76
CA SER A 157 -5.11 6.71 -10.64
C SER A 157 -4.43 8.06 -10.36
N ASN A 158 -4.85 9.11 -11.06
CA ASN A 158 -4.42 10.48 -10.77
C ASN A 158 -5.52 11.18 -9.99
N LEU A 159 -5.23 11.52 -8.74
CA LEU A 159 -6.12 12.20 -7.83
C LEU A 159 -5.88 13.71 -7.92
N ILE A 160 -6.96 14.47 -8.03
CA ILE A 160 -6.94 15.94 -8.04
C ILE A 160 -7.68 16.37 -6.79
N GLY A 161 -7.01 17.17 -5.96
CA GLY A 161 -7.52 17.56 -4.66
C GLY A 161 -7.00 18.89 -4.20
#